data_AF-A0A419G7W9-F1
#
_entry.id   AF-A0A419G7W9-F1
#
_cell.length_a   1.000
_cell.length_b   1.000
_cell.length_c   1.000
_cell.angle_alpha   90.00
_cell.angle_beta   90.00
_cell.angle_gamma   90.00
#
_symmetry.space_group_name_H-M   'P 1'
#
loop_
_entity.id
_entity.type
_entity.pdbx_description
1 polymer ?
#
loop_
_entity_poly.entity_id
_entity_poly.type
_entity_poly.pdbx_seq_one_letter_code
_entity_poly.pdbx_strand_id
1 'polypeptide(L)'
;MDRLLVVAVMTAVIHLINTLIYGVRLSGVRTQRLAMAFSLYNVIFLVASTANTVQAPLLSSLVEHAIITGRAGAEGIVSAEQLLNHPAYRQQLHYLDNDMRLVIFAATVGTMLGAALLPAFIGLFSKAIMLFDETGSVPRMIFMLVFSPRRLFRMSRQVYLPSRNSVKLIAARRLGIPRTFLFLNIIVTGVYTIGVLSALYAGALFPDFRSTATLLSAVINGVATILAATVVEPTAAAITDQALHGDRSEEDVKQMALYLTVTRLIGTILAQAIFLPSAHVIKWVATLLA
;
A
#
# COMPACT_ATOMS: atom_id res chain seq x y z
N MET A 1 20.20 10.65 6.77
CA MET A 1 20.11 9.33 6.13
C MET A 1 19.30 8.35 6.98
N ASP A 2 19.53 8.27 8.29
CA ASP A 2 18.83 7.28 9.15
C ASP A 2 17.30 7.37 9.11
N ARG A 3 16.72 8.58 9.14
CA ARG A 3 15.26 8.77 9.07
C ARG A 3 14.66 8.32 7.75
N LEU A 4 15.30 8.66 6.63
CA LEU A 4 14.85 8.27 5.30
C LEU A 4 14.85 6.74 5.15
N LEU A 5 15.88 6.07 5.65
CA LEU A 5 15.96 4.61 5.63
C LEU A 5 14.86 3.97 6.48
N VAL A 6 14.59 4.51 7.68
CA VAL A 6 13.47 4.05 8.53
C VAL A 6 12.14 4.20 7.79
N VAL A 7 11.88 5.35 7.17
CA VAL A 7 10.67 5.59 6.38
C VAL A 7 10.58 4.62 5.20
N ALA A 8 11.67 4.41 4.46
CA ALA A 8 11.70 3.48 3.33
C ALA A 8 11.40 2.04 3.77
N VAL A 9 12.01 1.57 4.86
CA VAL A 9 11.76 0.23 5.42
C VAL A 9 10.31 0.08 5.88
N MET A 10 9.78 1.06 6.61
CA MET A 10 8.37 1.06 7.01
C MET A 10 7.45 1.00 5.79
N THR A 11 7.73 1.78 4.75
CA THR A 11 6.95 1.81 3.50
C THR A 11 6.97 0.44 2.82
N ALA A 12 8.14 -0.19 2.74
CA ALA A 12 8.28 -1.53 2.17
C ALA A 12 7.48 -2.56 2.97
N VAL A 13 7.54 -2.52 4.31
CA VAL A 13 6.76 -3.43 5.18
C VAL A 13 5.26 -3.23 5.01
N ILE A 14 4.80 -1.98 4.98
CA ILE A 14 3.39 -1.64 4.79
C ILE A 14 2.90 -2.15 3.43
N HIS A 15 3.65 -1.90 2.35
CA HIS A 15 3.29 -2.38 1.03
C HIS A 15 3.37 -3.89 0.88
N LEU A 16 4.30 -4.55 1.58
CA LEU A 16 4.37 -6.00 1.69
C LEU A 16 3.09 -6.54 2.31
N ILE A 17 2.72 -6.06 3.51
CA ILE A 17 1.49 -6.50 4.21
C ILE A 17 0.28 -6.25 3.31
N ASN A 18 0.17 -5.06 2.71
CA ASN A 18 -0.93 -4.70 1.84
C ASN A 18 -1.05 -5.59 0.60
N THR A 19 0.06 -6.15 0.13
CA THR A 19 0.06 -7.09 -1.00
C THR A 19 -0.41 -8.48 -0.59
N LEU A 20 -0.06 -8.92 0.63
CA LEU A 20 -0.49 -10.21 1.17
C LEU A 20 -2.02 -10.28 1.38
N ILE A 21 -2.68 -9.14 1.54
CA ILE A 21 -4.15 -9.02 1.68
C ILE A 21 -4.88 -9.75 0.56
N TYR A 22 -4.37 -9.72 -0.68
CA TYR A 22 -5.03 -10.40 -1.80
C TYR A 22 -5.10 -11.92 -1.62
N GLY A 23 -4.30 -12.50 -0.73
CA GLY A 23 -4.37 -13.91 -0.34
C GLY A 23 -5.46 -14.24 0.68
N VAL A 24 -5.98 -13.25 1.42
CA VAL A 24 -6.96 -13.45 2.52
C VAL A 24 -8.25 -14.09 2.01
N ARG A 25 -8.80 -13.56 0.91
CA ARG A 25 -10.04 -14.08 0.30
C ARG A 25 -9.88 -15.52 -0.18
N LEU A 26 -8.76 -15.83 -0.83
CA LEU A 26 -8.44 -17.19 -1.27
C LEU A 26 -8.32 -18.15 -0.09
N SER A 27 -7.61 -17.76 0.97
CA SER A 27 -7.53 -18.56 2.19
C SER A 27 -8.90 -18.77 2.83
N GLY A 28 -9.76 -17.75 2.86
CA GLY A 28 -11.12 -17.84 3.38
C GLY A 28 -12.02 -18.79 2.60
N VAL A 29 -11.92 -18.80 1.26
CA VAL A 29 -12.64 -19.74 0.39
C VAL A 29 -12.15 -21.17 0.60
N ARG A 30 -10.83 -21.38 0.63
CA ARG A 30 -10.22 -22.70 0.90
C ARG A 30 -10.66 -23.32 2.21
N THR A 31 -10.80 -22.50 3.25
CA THR A 31 -11.20 -22.95 4.58
C THR A 31 -12.71 -22.91 4.80
N GLN A 32 -13.51 -22.41 3.85
CA GLN A 32 -14.95 -22.17 3.99
C GLN A 32 -15.29 -21.30 5.22
N ARG A 33 -14.41 -20.35 5.55
CA ARG A 33 -14.47 -19.53 6.77
C ARG A 33 -14.14 -18.06 6.47
N LEU A 34 -14.85 -17.47 5.51
CA LEU A 34 -14.53 -16.13 5.01
C LEU A 34 -14.65 -15.04 6.09
N ALA A 35 -15.66 -15.10 6.96
CA ALA A 35 -15.81 -14.14 8.06
C ALA A 35 -14.62 -14.19 9.04
N MET A 36 -14.15 -15.39 9.36
CA MET A 36 -12.97 -15.58 10.22
C MET A 36 -11.69 -15.07 9.56
N ALA A 37 -11.56 -15.27 8.24
CA ALA A 37 -10.45 -14.72 7.46
C ALA A 37 -10.42 -13.19 7.53
N PHE A 38 -11.56 -12.51 7.39
CA PHE A 38 -11.63 -11.05 7.52
C PHE A 38 -11.36 -10.56 8.94
N SER A 39 -11.85 -11.27 9.96
CA SER A 39 -11.56 -10.94 11.37
C SER A 39 -10.05 -10.97 11.65
N LEU A 40 -9.35 -12.03 11.23
CA LEU A 40 -7.90 -12.13 11.37
C LEU A 40 -7.15 -11.06 10.56
N TYR A 41 -7.62 -10.81 9.34
CA TYR A 41 -7.06 -9.78 8.49
C TYR A 41 -7.17 -8.38 9.11
N ASN A 42 -8.30 -8.03 9.72
CA ASN A 42 -8.49 -6.73 10.36
C ASN A 42 -7.43 -6.43 11.44
N VAL A 43 -6.97 -7.46 12.16
CA VAL A 43 -5.87 -7.31 13.12
C VAL A 43 -4.54 -7.00 12.42
N ILE A 44 -4.23 -7.70 11.33
CA ILE A 44 -3.02 -7.44 10.53
C ILE A 44 -3.08 -6.04 9.89
N PHE A 45 -4.26 -5.67 9.37
CA PHE A 45 -4.49 -4.35 8.78
C PHE A 45 -4.31 -3.23 9.81
N LEU A 46 -4.81 -3.40 11.04
CA LEU A 46 -4.64 -2.41 12.09
C LEU A 46 -3.17 -2.13 12.40
N VAL A 47 -2.33 -3.17 12.42
CA VAL A 47 -0.88 -3.01 12.60
C VAL A 47 -0.26 -2.23 11.45
N ALA A 48 -0.58 -2.56 10.20
CA ALA A 48 -0.07 -1.84 9.03
C ALA A 48 -0.57 -0.39 8.97
N SER A 49 -1.83 -0.15 9.31
CA SER A 49 -2.43 1.18 9.40
C SER A 49 -1.78 2.02 10.50
N THR A 50 -1.48 1.41 11.65
CA THR A 50 -0.76 2.09 12.73
C THR A 50 0.65 2.47 12.29
N ALA A 51 1.35 1.59 11.58
CA ALA A 51 2.66 1.89 11.02
C ALA A 51 2.60 3.07 10.03
N ASN A 52 1.57 3.15 9.17
CA ASN A 52 1.33 4.31 8.31
C ASN A 52 1.18 5.61 9.13
N THR A 53 0.35 5.60 10.18
CA THR A 53 0.13 6.78 11.03
C THR A 53 1.41 7.22 11.74
N VAL A 54 2.24 6.28 12.21
CA VAL A 54 3.54 6.57 12.83
C VAL A 54 4.55 7.11 11.80
N GLN A 55 4.45 6.70 10.53
CA GLN A 55 5.35 7.15 9.47
C GLN A 55 5.08 8.60 9.04
N ALA A 56 3.82 9.07 9.11
CA ALA A 56 3.45 10.42 8.65
C ALA A 56 4.28 11.56 9.29
N PRO A 57 4.48 11.61 10.63
CA PRO A 57 5.38 12.60 11.25
C PRO A 57 6.84 12.52 10.74
N LEU A 58 7.35 11.31 10.47
CA LEU A 58 8.71 11.13 9.95
C LEU A 58 8.84 11.73 8.55
N LEU A 59 7.85 11.48 7.68
CA LEU A 59 7.78 12.07 6.34
C LEU A 59 7.65 13.59 6.37
N SER A 60 6.79 14.13 7.25
CA SER A 60 6.65 15.58 7.45
C SER A 60 7.98 16.22 7.89
N SER A 61 8.74 15.53 8.76
CA SER A 61 10.03 16.04 9.21
C SER A 61 11.07 16.15 8.08
N LEU A 62 11.02 15.27 7.07
CA LEU A 62 11.91 15.37 5.89
C LEU A 62 11.63 16.67 5.11
N VAL A 63 10.35 16.98 4.92
CA VAL A 63 9.93 18.23 4.26
C VAL A 63 10.33 19.45 5.08
N GLU A 64 10.12 19.41 6.40
CA GLU A 64 10.51 20.49 7.31
C GLU A 64 12.00 20.81 7.24
N HIS A 65 12.86 19.80 7.29
CA HIS A 65 14.30 20.00 7.18
C HIS A 65 14.71 20.56 5.81
N ALA A 66 14.09 20.10 4.72
CA ALA A 66 14.33 20.65 3.38
C ALA A 66 13.94 22.13 3.31
N ILE A 67 12.78 22.51 3.86
CA ILE A 67 12.32 23.90 3.87
C ILE A 67 13.24 24.78 4.73
N ILE A 68 13.57 24.35 5.95
CA ILE A 68 14.41 25.11 6.88
C ILE A 68 15.81 25.33 6.28
N THR A 69 16.44 24.27 5.78
CA THR A 69 17.77 24.34 5.17
C THR A 69 17.75 25.22 3.91
N GLY A 70 16.69 25.10 3.11
CA GLY A 70 16.53 25.91 1.91
C GLY A 70 16.31 27.40 2.20
N ARG A 71 15.58 27.75 3.27
CA ARG A 71 15.40 29.14 3.74
C ARG A 71 16.69 29.72 4.32
N ALA A 72 17.44 28.92 5.09
CA ALA A 72 18.72 29.35 5.65
C ALA A 72 19.74 29.68 4.55
N GLY A 73 19.75 28.93 3.44
CA GLY A 73 20.59 29.24 2.28
C GLY A 73 20.06 30.35 1.37
N ALA A 74 18.92 30.96 1.70
CA ALA A 74 18.22 31.98 0.93
C ALA A 74 17.99 33.24 1.79
N GLU A 75 19.06 33.70 2.46
CA GLU A 75 19.02 34.82 3.41
C GLU A 75 18.38 36.09 2.80
N GLY A 76 17.53 36.76 3.57
CA GLY A 76 16.87 38.01 3.17
C GLY A 76 15.62 37.84 2.29
N ILE A 77 15.24 36.62 1.90
CA ILE A 77 14.02 36.36 1.13
C ILE A 77 12.81 36.24 2.05
N VAL A 78 11.79 37.08 1.80
CA VAL A 78 10.54 37.13 2.60
C VAL A 78 9.37 36.48 1.87
N SER A 79 9.33 36.51 0.54
CA SER A 79 8.20 35.96 -0.23
C SER A 79 8.43 34.51 -0.69
N ALA A 80 7.38 33.68 -0.69
CA ALA A 80 7.45 32.30 -1.17
C ALA A 80 7.83 32.20 -2.66
N GLU A 81 7.43 33.17 -3.49
CA GLU A 81 7.74 33.16 -4.92
C GLU A 81 9.23 33.39 -5.17
N GLN A 82 9.85 34.34 -4.47
CA GLN A 82 11.30 34.54 -4.51
C GLN A 82 12.05 33.31 -3.98
N LEU A 83 11.53 32.67 -2.93
CA LEU A 83 12.14 31.48 -2.35
C LEU A 83 12.17 30.31 -3.35
N LEU A 84 11.06 30.05 -4.05
CA LEU A 84 10.96 29.00 -5.07
C LEU A 84 11.89 29.22 -6.27
N ASN A 85 12.24 30.47 -6.55
CA ASN A 85 13.14 30.84 -7.64
C ASN A 85 14.61 30.87 -7.21
N HIS A 86 14.90 30.84 -5.91
CA HIS A 86 16.26 30.86 -5.39
C HIS A 86 16.98 29.51 -5.65
N PRO A 87 18.23 29.52 -6.16
CA PRO A 87 18.95 28.29 -6.50
C PRO A 87 19.16 27.35 -5.31
N ALA A 88 19.44 27.89 -4.12
CA ALA A 88 19.63 27.07 -2.92
C ALA A 88 18.36 26.30 -2.54
N TYR A 89 17.18 26.92 -2.67
CA TYR A 89 15.91 26.27 -2.37
C TYR A 89 15.54 25.22 -3.43
N ARG A 90 15.76 25.52 -4.72
CA ARG A 90 15.56 24.57 -5.82
C ARG A 90 16.41 23.31 -5.65
N GLN A 91 17.65 23.47 -5.19
CA GLN A 91 18.51 22.33 -4.88
C GLN A 91 17.94 21.47 -3.75
N GLN A 92 17.40 22.09 -2.69
CA GLN A 92 16.73 21.35 -1.61
C GLN A 92 15.46 20.64 -2.07
N LEU A 93 14.66 21.27 -2.94
CA LEU A 93 13.50 20.63 -3.56
C LEU A 93 13.89 19.43 -4.43
N HIS A 94 15.04 19.48 -5.10
CA HIS A 94 15.57 18.35 -5.87
C HIS A 94 16.05 17.20 -4.96
N TYR A 95 16.72 17.49 -3.83
CA TYR A 95 17.03 16.45 -2.85
C TYR A 95 15.77 15.81 -2.26
N LEU A 96 14.77 16.64 -1.92
CA LEU A 96 13.50 16.17 -1.41
C LEU A 96 12.74 15.31 -2.43
N ASP A 97 12.75 15.65 -3.72
CA ASP A 97 12.15 14.84 -4.80
C ASP A 97 12.81 13.45 -4.83
N ASN A 98 14.13 13.38 -4.80
CA ASN A 98 14.86 12.12 -4.80
C ASN A 98 14.57 11.28 -3.55
N ASP A 99 14.53 11.89 -2.37
CA ASP A 99 14.18 11.22 -1.12
C ASP A 99 12.77 10.63 -1.19
N MET A 100 11.78 11.39 -1.69
CA MET A 100 10.40 10.91 -1.83
C MET A 100 10.28 9.80 -2.88
N ARG A 101 11.02 9.89 -4.00
CA ARG A 101 11.09 8.83 -5.02
C ARG A 101 11.70 7.54 -4.46
N LEU A 102 12.69 7.64 -3.57
CA LEU A 102 13.24 6.48 -2.87
C LEU A 102 12.19 5.82 -1.97
N VAL A 103 11.38 6.62 -1.27
CA VAL A 103 10.25 6.10 -0.46
C VAL A 103 9.22 5.38 -1.35
N ILE A 104 8.84 5.97 -2.49
CA ILE A 104 7.94 5.32 -3.47
C ILE A 104 8.58 4.05 -4.06
N PHE A 105 9.89 4.05 -4.25
CA PHE A 105 10.60 2.86 -4.73
C PHE A 105 10.55 1.74 -3.69
N ALA A 106 10.71 2.07 -2.42
CA ALA A 106 10.55 1.12 -1.32
C ALA A 106 9.14 0.51 -1.29
N ALA A 107 8.09 1.25 -1.65
CA ALA A 107 6.74 0.71 -1.84
C ALA A 107 6.67 -0.37 -2.93
N THR A 108 7.38 -0.16 -4.04
CA THR A 108 7.50 -1.14 -5.14
C THR A 108 8.25 -2.38 -4.67
N VAL A 109 9.39 -2.22 -3.99
CA VAL A 109 10.17 -3.33 -3.41
C VAL A 109 9.33 -4.13 -2.42
N GLY A 110 8.63 -3.46 -1.50
CA GLY A 110 7.70 -4.09 -0.56
C GLY A 110 6.61 -4.90 -1.26
N THR A 111 6.04 -4.34 -2.34
CA THR A 111 5.02 -5.03 -3.15
C THR A 111 5.59 -6.26 -3.86
N MET A 112 6.82 -6.19 -4.38
CA MET A 112 7.51 -7.34 -4.98
C MET A 112 7.78 -8.45 -3.94
N LEU A 113 8.26 -8.08 -2.75
CA LEU A 113 8.47 -9.02 -1.66
C LEU A 113 7.14 -9.66 -1.22
N GLY A 114 6.08 -8.86 -1.09
CA GLY A 114 4.74 -9.36 -0.81
C GLY A 114 4.24 -10.33 -1.87
N ALA A 115 4.44 -10.01 -3.17
CA ALA A 115 4.09 -10.90 -4.27
C ALA A 115 4.84 -12.23 -4.22
N ALA A 116 6.13 -12.21 -3.90
CA ALA A 116 6.95 -13.41 -3.75
C ALA A 116 6.51 -14.26 -2.55
N LEU A 117 6.13 -13.62 -1.44
CA LEU A 117 5.69 -14.27 -0.21
C LEU A 117 4.20 -14.67 -0.22
N LEU A 118 3.42 -14.19 -1.20
CA LEU A 118 1.97 -14.40 -1.26
C LEU A 118 1.56 -15.88 -1.18
N PRO A 119 2.18 -16.83 -1.90
CA PRO A 119 1.78 -18.23 -1.79
C PRO A 119 2.10 -18.83 -0.42
N ALA A 120 3.23 -18.42 0.17
CA ALA A 120 3.62 -18.81 1.53
C ALA A 120 2.60 -18.31 2.55
N PHE A 121 2.18 -17.05 2.40
CA PHE A 121 1.17 -16.41 3.23
C PHE A 121 -0.18 -17.11 3.13
N ILE A 122 -0.69 -17.42 1.93
CA ILE A 122 -1.99 -18.10 1.76
C ILE A 122 -2.03 -19.41 2.56
N GLY A 123 -0.98 -20.24 2.47
CA GLY A 123 -0.91 -21.50 3.21
C GLY A 123 -0.82 -21.31 4.73
N LEU A 124 -0.02 -20.35 5.19
CA LEU A 124 0.09 -20.02 6.61
C LEU A 124 -1.21 -19.45 7.16
N PHE A 125 -1.83 -18.52 6.43
CA PHE A 125 -3.05 -17.83 6.82
C PHE A 125 -4.25 -18.78 6.87
N SER A 126 -4.36 -19.74 5.94
CA SER A 126 -5.38 -20.80 6.04
C SER A 126 -5.25 -21.63 7.32
N LYS A 127 -4.03 -21.93 7.78
CA LYS A 127 -3.84 -22.63 9.06
C LYS A 127 -4.12 -21.75 10.27
N ALA A 128 -3.79 -20.46 10.17
CA ALA A 128 -4.16 -19.49 11.20
C ALA A 128 -5.68 -19.38 11.34
N ILE A 129 -6.43 -19.39 10.23
CA ILE A 129 -7.90 -19.41 10.26
C ILE A 129 -8.42 -20.65 11.00
N MET A 130 -7.88 -21.84 10.72
CA MET A 130 -8.28 -23.08 11.41
C MET A 130 -7.95 -23.02 12.92
N LEU A 131 -6.77 -22.52 13.28
CA LEU A 131 -6.39 -22.35 14.68
C LEU A 131 -7.26 -21.31 15.40
N PHE A 132 -7.61 -20.21 14.71
CA PHE A 132 -8.52 -19.21 15.25
C PHE A 132 -9.91 -19.80 15.49
N ASP A 133 -10.39 -20.64 14.57
CA ASP A 133 -11.68 -21.31 14.73
C ASP A 133 -11.72 -22.24 15.96
N GLU A 134 -10.64 -22.99 16.21
CA GLU A 134 -10.52 -23.83 17.41
C GLU A 134 -10.40 -23.00 18.69
N THR A 135 -9.70 -21.86 18.65
CA THR A 135 -9.40 -21.07 19.84
C THR A 135 -10.46 -20.02 20.18
N GLY A 136 -11.24 -19.56 19.20
CA GLY A 136 -12.26 -18.52 19.32
C GLY A 136 -11.74 -17.12 19.67
N SER A 137 -10.41 -16.92 19.82
CA SER A 137 -9.82 -15.66 20.30
C SER A 137 -8.53 -15.32 19.56
N VAL A 138 -8.53 -14.20 18.83
CA VAL A 138 -7.36 -13.73 18.07
C VAL A 138 -6.15 -13.43 18.97
N PRO A 139 -6.28 -12.72 20.12
CA PRO A 139 -5.16 -12.50 21.03
C PRO A 139 -4.55 -13.82 21.55
N ARG A 140 -5.40 -14.80 21.91
CA ARG A 140 -4.94 -16.11 22.39
C ARG A 140 -4.21 -16.88 21.28
N MET A 141 -4.73 -16.84 20.05
CA MET A 141 -4.07 -17.44 18.89
C MET A 141 -2.69 -16.81 18.64
N ILE A 142 -2.59 -15.48 18.63
CA ILE A 142 -1.33 -14.77 18.44
C ILE A 142 -0.33 -15.15 19.54
N PHE A 143 -0.77 -15.16 20.80
CA PHE A 143 0.06 -15.60 21.93
C PHE A 143 0.61 -17.02 21.69
N MET A 144 -0.24 -17.96 21.29
CA MET A 144 0.22 -19.32 20.96
C MET A 144 1.26 -19.35 19.83
N LEU A 145 1.08 -18.55 18.77
CA LEU A 145 2.00 -18.52 17.63
C LEU A 145 3.35 -17.87 17.98
N VAL A 146 3.34 -16.78 18.75
CA VAL A 146 4.55 -16.06 19.18
C VAL A 146 5.37 -16.90 20.15
N PHE A 147 4.73 -17.51 21.14
CA PHE A 147 5.42 -18.30 22.18
C PHE A 147 5.65 -19.77 21.81
N SER A 148 5.24 -20.21 20.61
CA SER A 148 5.58 -21.54 20.08
C SER A 148 6.21 -21.48 18.69
N PRO A 149 7.48 -21.04 18.56
CA PRO A 149 8.18 -20.93 17.26
C PRO A 149 8.23 -22.27 16.50
N ARG A 150 8.34 -23.39 17.23
CA ARG A 150 8.30 -24.75 16.66
C ARG A 150 6.96 -25.09 15.98
N ARG A 151 5.86 -24.46 16.40
CA ARG A 151 4.53 -24.64 15.80
C ARG A 151 4.43 -23.83 14.51
N LEU A 152 4.87 -22.57 14.55
CA LEU A 152 4.94 -21.70 13.37
C LEU A 152 5.85 -22.28 12.28
N PHE A 153 7.03 -22.79 12.64
CA PHE A 153 7.95 -23.41 11.70
C PHE A 153 7.41 -24.71 11.07
N ARG A 154 6.64 -25.51 11.82
CA ARG A 154 5.95 -26.67 11.28
C ARG A 154 4.82 -26.27 10.33
N MET A 155 4.09 -25.18 10.63
CA MET A 155 3.07 -24.63 9.75
C MET A 155 3.66 -24.14 8.43
N SER A 156 4.84 -23.50 8.45
CA SER A 156 5.51 -22.99 7.25
C SER A 156 6.14 -24.08 6.37
N ARG A 157 6.67 -25.16 6.96
CA ARG A 157 7.29 -26.29 6.21
C ARG A 157 6.35 -27.05 5.28
N GLN A 158 5.07 -26.97 5.53
CA GLN A 158 4.03 -27.60 4.72
C GLN A 158 3.41 -26.63 3.69
N VAL A 159 3.96 -25.41 3.56
CA VAL A 159 3.48 -24.49 2.53
C VAL A 159 4.13 -24.84 1.21
N TYR A 160 3.36 -25.44 0.32
CA TYR A 160 3.79 -25.78 -1.02
C TYR A 160 3.89 -24.50 -1.86
N LEU A 161 5.10 -24.15 -2.31
CA LEU A 161 5.27 -23.08 -3.28
C LEU A 161 4.65 -23.55 -4.62
N PRO A 162 3.75 -22.76 -5.24
CA PRO A 162 3.15 -23.13 -6.51
C PRO A 162 4.26 -23.21 -7.56
N SER A 163 4.29 -24.31 -8.31
CA SER A 163 5.25 -24.48 -9.40
C SER A 163 5.09 -23.35 -10.43
N ARG A 164 6.18 -22.95 -11.09
CA ARG A 164 6.13 -21.95 -12.18
C ARG A 164 5.13 -22.35 -13.28
N ASN A 165 4.94 -23.65 -13.50
CA ASN A 165 3.97 -24.20 -14.45
C ASN A 165 2.53 -23.96 -14.01
N SER A 166 2.23 -24.06 -12.71
CA SER A 166 0.91 -23.76 -12.16
C SER A 166 0.55 -22.27 -12.33
N VAL A 167 1.51 -21.36 -12.19
CA VAL A 167 1.26 -19.92 -12.42
C VAL A 167 1.02 -19.63 -13.90
N LYS A 168 1.83 -20.20 -14.79
CA LYS A 168 1.64 -20.05 -16.26
C LYS A 168 0.28 -20.59 -16.70
N LEU A 169 -0.14 -21.74 -16.18
CA LEU A 169 -1.43 -22.34 -16.52
C LEU A 169 -2.61 -21.46 -16.10
N ILE A 170 -2.53 -20.85 -14.91
CA ILE A 170 -3.56 -19.93 -14.41
C ILE A 170 -3.60 -18.62 -15.22
N ALA A 171 -2.43 -18.10 -15.61
CA ALA A 171 -2.34 -16.90 -16.44
C ALA A 171 -2.81 -17.14 -17.88
N ALA A 172 -2.68 -18.36 -18.41
CA ALA A 172 -3.11 -18.74 -19.75
C ALA A 172 -4.62 -19.03 -19.87
N ARG A 173 -5.33 -19.21 -18.74
CA ARG A 173 -6.78 -19.37 -18.75
C ARG A 173 -7.49 -18.09 -19.18
N ARG A 174 -8.68 -18.25 -19.77
CA ARG A 174 -9.56 -17.13 -20.12
C ARG A 174 -9.79 -16.27 -18.88
N LEU A 175 -9.56 -14.96 -19.00
CA LEU A 175 -9.81 -14.01 -17.92
C LEU A 175 -11.30 -14.01 -17.58
N GLY A 176 -11.67 -14.65 -16.47
CA GLY A 176 -13.01 -14.61 -15.88
C GLY A 176 -13.27 -13.35 -15.04
N ILE A 177 -12.37 -12.36 -15.12
CA ILE A 177 -12.30 -11.19 -14.26
C ILE A 177 -12.45 -9.92 -15.12
N PRO A 178 -13.30 -8.95 -14.72
CA PRO A 178 -13.49 -7.72 -15.49
C PRO A 178 -12.19 -6.91 -15.63
N ARG A 179 -11.88 -6.44 -16.84
CA ARG A 179 -10.67 -5.63 -17.11
C ARG A 179 -10.72 -4.26 -16.43
N THR A 180 -11.90 -3.65 -16.37
CA THR A 180 -12.11 -2.36 -15.70
C THR A 180 -11.73 -2.43 -14.21
N PHE A 181 -12.09 -3.54 -13.55
CA PHE A 181 -11.71 -3.81 -12.16
C PHE A 181 -10.18 -3.84 -11.97
N LEU A 182 -9.46 -4.53 -12.86
CA LEU A 182 -8.00 -4.61 -12.83
C LEU A 182 -7.35 -3.26 -13.09
N PHE A 183 -7.85 -2.51 -14.08
CA PHE A 183 -7.35 -1.17 -14.39
C PHE A 183 -7.56 -0.19 -13.23
N LEU A 184 -8.74 -0.19 -12.62
CA LEU A 184 -9.02 0.67 -11.47
C LEU A 184 -8.14 0.32 -10.26
N ASN A 185 -7.80 -0.95 -10.05
CA ASN A 185 -6.85 -1.34 -9.00
C ASN A 185 -5.45 -0.72 -9.21
N ILE A 186 -5.00 -0.55 -10.47
CA ILE A 186 -3.74 0.16 -10.79
C ILE A 186 -3.84 1.62 -10.33
N ILE A 187 -4.92 2.30 -10.70
CA ILE A 187 -5.13 3.71 -10.39
C ILE A 187 -5.25 3.93 -8.87
N VAL A 188 -6.12 3.17 -8.21
CA VAL A 188 -6.31 3.23 -6.75
C VAL A 188 -4.99 3.00 -6.02
N THR A 189 -4.22 1.98 -6.42
CA THR A 189 -2.91 1.69 -5.82
C THR A 189 -1.94 2.85 -6.04
N GLY A 190 -1.86 3.40 -7.25
CA GLY A 190 -0.98 4.53 -7.56
C GLY A 190 -1.29 5.74 -6.68
N VAL A 191 -2.57 6.11 -6.60
CA VAL A 191 -3.03 7.25 -5.77
C VAL A 191 -2.74 7.02 -4.30
N TYR A 192 -3.03 5.84 -3.75
CA TYR A 192 -2.70 5.54 -2.35
C TYR A 192 -1.20 5.54 -2.06
N THR A 193 -0.37 5.19 -3.03
CA THR A 193 1.09 5.19 -2.85
C THR A 193 1.66 6.60 -2.73
N ILE A 194 1.08 7.58 -3.44
CA ILE A 194 1.63 8.94 -3.57
C ILE A 194 0.80 10.04 -2.91
N GLY A 195 -0.42 9.76 -2.43
CA GLY A 195 -1.33 10.79 -1.92
C GLY A 195 -0.70 11.67 -0.84
N VAL A 196 -0.15 11.04 0.21
CA VAL A 196 0.53 11.75 1.30
C VAL A 196 1.83 12.39 0.84
N LEU A 197 2.67 11.66 0.09
CA LEU A 197 3.98 12.15 -0.36
C LEU A 197 3.84 13.38 -1.27
N SER A 198 2.87 13.35 -2.19
CA SER A 198 2.61 14.46 -3.12
C SER A 198 2.08 15.69 -2.39
N ALA A 199 1.23 15.50 -1.38
CA ALA A 199 0.71 16.60 -0.55
C ALA A 199 1.80 17.25 0.30
N LEU A 200 2.68 16.43 0.88
CA LEU A 200 3.85 16.88 1.62
C LEU A 200 4.83 17.65 0.71
N TYR A 201 5.11 17.13 -0.51
CA TYR A 201 5.93 17.82 -1.49
C TYR A 201 5.28 19.13 -1.99
N ALA A 202 3.97 19.12 -2.21
CA ALA A 202 3.20 20.33 -2.54
C ALA A 202 3.31 21.41 -1.45
N GLY A 203 3.35 21.00 -0.19
CA GLY A 203 3.62 21.89 0.95
C GLY A 203 5.02 22.51 0.92
N ALA A 204 6.02 21.84 0.35
CA ALA A 204 7.32 22.44 0.06
C ALA A 204 7.27 23.38 -1.16
N LEU A 205 6.45 23.07 -2.16
CA LEU A 205 6.24 23.95 -3.32
C LEU A 205 5.36 25.18 -3.02
N PHE A 206 4.68 25.21 -1.87
CA PHE A 206 3.84 26.32 -1.42
C PHE A 206 3.94 26.53 0.11
N PRO A 207 5.10 27.03 0.60
CA PRO A 207 5.40 27.06 2.04
C PRO A 207 4.43 27.87 2.90
N ASP A 208 3.84 28.95 2.37
CA ASP A 208 2.96 29.85 3.13
C ASP A 208 1.60 29.20 3.47
N PHE A 209 1.12 28.27 2.63
CA PHE A 209 -0.11 27.49 2.85
C PHE A 209 0.18 25.99 2.94
N ARG A 210 1.33 25.64 3.52
CA ARG A 210 1.80 24.27 3.66
C ARG A 210 0.78 23.35 4.35
N SER A 211 0.13 23.83 5.41
CA SER A 211 -0.90 23.07 6.13
C SER A 211 -2.07 22.71 5.22
N THR A 212 -2.57 23.66 4.44
CA THR A 212 -3.63 23.45 3.44
C THR A 212 -3.21 22.40 2.41
N ALA A 213 -2.00 22.51 1.86
CA ALA A 213 -1.48 21.53 0.91
C ALA A 213 -1.40 20.12 1.51
N THR A 214 -0.93 19.97 2.75
CA THR A 214 -0.86 18.68 3.44
C THR A 214 -2.26 18.09 3.71
N LEU A 215 -3.23 18.92 4.12
CA LEU A 215 -4.60 18.47 4.39
C LEU A 215 -5.33 17.96 3.13
N LEU A 216 -4.98 18.47 1.94
CA LEU A 216 -5.51 17.95 0.67
C LEU A 216 -5.14 16.48 0.40
N SER A 217 -4.16 15.91 1.11
CA SER A 217 -3.91 14.46 1.07
C SER A 217 -5.14 13.64 1.44
N ALA A 218 -5.95 14.11 2.40
CA ALA A 218 -7.15 13.40 2.83
C ALA A 218 -8.19 13.36 1.72
N VAL A 219 -8.33 14.45 0.96
CA VAL A 219 -9.24 14.54 -0.19
C VAL A 219 -8.82 13.56 -1.29
N ILE A 220 -7.52 13.55 -1.64
CA ILE A 220 -6.98 12.64 -2.67
C ILE A 220 -7.17 11.18 -2.28
N ASN A 221 -6.83 10.82 -1.05
CA ASN A 221 -7.04 9.47 -0.54
C ASN A 221 -8.55 9.14 -0.49
N GLY A 222 -9.41 10.10 -0.16
CA GLY A 222 -10.86 9.95 -0.19
C GLY A 222 -11.37 9.55 -1.58
N VAL A 223 -10.89 10.19 -2.64
CA VAL A 223 -11.26 9.83 -4.03
C VAL A 223 -10.84 8.40 -4.35
N ALA A 224 -9.61 8.00 -3.99
CA ALA A 224 -9.14 6.62 -4.18
C ALA A 224 -9.99 5.60 -3.39
N THR A 225 -10.39 5.95 -2.16
CA THR A 225 -11.28 5.12 -1.33
C THR A 225 -12.65 4.95 -1.93
N ILE A 226 -13.23 6.02 -2.50
CA ILE A 226 -14.52 5.91 -3.19
C ILE A 226 -14.39 4.98 -4.41
N LEU A 227 -13.35 5.14 -5.23
CA LEU A 227 -13.12 4.25 -6.38
C LEU A 227 -12.90 2.79 -5.97
N ALA A 228 -12.16 2.56 -4.89
CA ALA A 228 -11.95 1.23 -4.34
C ALA A 228 -13.27 0.61 -3.86
N ALA A 229 -14.02 1.33 -3.02
CA ALA A 229 -15.25 0.85 -2.39
C ALA A 229 -16.41 0.66 -3.38
N THR A 230 -16.44 1.42 -4.47
CA THR A 230 -17.54 1.35 -5.46
C THR A 230 -17.31 0.30 -6.54
N VAL A 231 -16.05 -0.04 -6.87
CA VAL A 231 -15.76 -0.96 -7.97
C VAL A 231 -14.84 -2.11 -7.57
N VAL A 232 -13.71 -1.82 -6.92
CA VAL A 232 -12.70 -2.83 -6.61
C VAL A 232 -13.22 -3.82 -5.57
N GLU A 233 -13.69 -3.32 -4.43
CA GLU A 233 -14.15 -4.16 -3.32
C GLU A 233 -15.39 -4.99 -3.67
N PRO A 234 -16.45 -4.44 -4.30
CA PRO A 234 -17.65 -5.19 -4.65
C PRO A 234 -17.36 -6.30 -5.66
N THR A 235 -16.52 -6.02 -6.67
CA THR A 235 -16.16 -7.03 -7.68
C THR A 235 -15.38 -8.19 -7.05
N ALA A 236 -14.41 -7.88 -6.18
CA ALA A 236 -13.66 -8.90 -5.46
C ALA A 236 -14.55 -9.70 -4.50
N ALA A 237 -15.51 -9.04 -3.85
CA ALA A 237 -16.51 -9.69 -3.01
C ALA A 237 -17.39 -10.66 -3.81
N ALA A 238 -17.97 -10.22 -4.93
CA ALA A 238 -18.82 -11.07 -5.77
C ALA A 238 -18.08 -12.33 -6.27
N ILE A 239 -16.84 -12.19 -6.72
CA ILE A 239 -16.03 -13.35 -7.17
C ILE A 239 -15.77 -14.33 -6.00
N THR A 240 -15.49 -13.79 -4.81
CA THR A 240 -15.24 -14.62 -3.61
C THR A 240 -16.51 -15.34 -3.16
N ASP A 241 -17.64 -14.63 -3.17
CA ASP A 241 -18.93 -15.14 -2.72
C ASP A 241 -19.47 -16.24 -3.66
N GLN A 242 -19.37 -16.02 -4.97
CA GLN A 242 -19.72 -17.04 -5.97
C GLN A 242 -18.85 -18.29 -5.83
N ALA A 243 -17.58 -18.15 -5.47
CA ALA A 243 -16.72 -19.30 -5.23
C ALA A 243 -17.05 -20.07 -3.93
N LEU A 244 -17.60 -19.39 -2.92
CA LEU A 244 -18.10 -20.06 -1.71
C LEU A 244 -19.38 -20.86 -1.97
N HIS A 245 -20.28 -20.33 -2.81
CA HIS A 245 -21.53 -21.00 -3.18
C HIS A 245 -21.35 -22.09 -4.24
N GLY A 246 -20.14 -22.24 -4.80
CA GLY A 246 -19.84 -23.23 -5.84
C GLY A 246 -20.18 -22.79 -7.28
N ASP A 247 -20.67 -21.56 -7.46
CA ASP A 247 -20.95 -20.97 -8.78
C ASP A 247 -19.68 -20.68 -9.59
N ARG A 248 -18.55 -20.52 -8.88
CA ARG A 248 -17.21 -20.34 -9.46
C ARG A 248 -16.19 -21.26 -8.83
N SER A 249 -15.10 -21.50 -9.55
CA SER A 249 -14.01 -22.30 -9.03
C SER A 249 -13.14 -21.49 -8.05
N GLU A 250 -12.53 -22.17 -7.08
CA GLU A 250 -11.47 -21.56 -6.25
C GLU A 250 -10.32 -21.00 -7.11
N GLU A 251 -10.09 -21.60 -8.29
CA GLU A 251 -9.06 -21.17 -9.23
C GLU A 251 -9.31 -19.75 -9.75
N ASP A 252 -10.57 -19.31 -9.86
CA ASP A 252 -10.92 -17.94 -10.25
C ASP A 252 -10.53 -16.93 -9.16
N VAL A 253 -10.69 -17.29 -7.89
CA VAL A 253 -10.26 -16.47 -6.74
C VAL A 253 -8.74 -16.40 -6.68
N LYS A 254 -8.06 -17.50 -6.99
CA LYS A 254 -6.60 -17.55 -7.10
C LYS A 254 -6.08 -16.71 -8.28
N GLN A 255 -6.75 -16.76 -9.43
CA GLN A 255 -6.44 -15.93 -10.58
C GLN A 255 -6.66 -14.44 -10.25
N MET A 256 -7.74 -14.10 -9.53
CA MET A 256 -8.00 -12.75 -9.04
C MET A 256 -6.88 -12.26 -8.11
N ALA A 257 -6.47 -13.05 -7.13
CA ALA A 257 -5.37 -12.70 -6.24
C ALA A 257 -4.08 -12.41 -7.03
N LEU A 258 -3.75 -13.25 -8.02
CA LEU A 258 -2.57 -13.06 -8.87
C LEU A 258 -2.64 -11.74 -9.67
N TYR A 259 -3.74 -11.47 -10.37
CA TYR A 259 -3.87 -10.24 -11.16
C TYR A 259 -3.95 -8.99 -10.30
N LEU A 260 -4.57 -9.06 -9.12
CA LEU A 260 -4.57 -7.95 -8.17
C LEU A 260 -3.16 -7.63 -7.66
N THR A 261 -2.35 -8.66 -7.38
CA THR A 261 -0.94 -8.47 -7.04
C THR A 261 -0.14 -7.84 -8.19
N VAL A 262 -0.34 -8.31 -9.42
CA VAL A 262 0.33 -7.74 -10.61
C VAL A 262 -0.09 -6.28 -10.83
N THR A 263 -1.38 -5.99 -10.80
CA THR A 263 -1.89 -4.63 -11.00
C THR A 263 -1.50 -3.70 -9.87
N ARG A 264 -1.38 -4.19 -8.62
CA ARG A 264 -0.80 -3.42 -7.52
C ARG A 264 0.65 -3.06 -7.79
N LEU A 265 1.47 -4.00 -8.26
CA LEU A 265 2.86 -3.72 -8.64
C LEU A 265 2.95 -2.66 -9.75
N ILE A 266 2.09 -2.76 -10.78
CA ILE A 266 2.00 -1.75 -11.83
C ILE A 266 1.59 -0.40 -11.23
N GLY A 267 0.65 -0.38 -10.28
CA GLY A 267 0.23 0.83 -9.58
C GLY A 267 1.36 1.50 -8.79
N THR A 268 2.20 0.73 -8.09
CA THR A 268 3.37 1.28 -7.38
C THR A 268 4.48 1.74 -8.32
N ILE A 269 4.55 1.20 -9.53
CA ILE A 269 5.46 1.72 -10.57
C ILE A 269 4.88 3.02 -11.16
N LEU A 270 3.57 3.04 -11.46
CA LEU A 270 2.86 4.23 -11.93
C LEU A 270 3.02 5.40 -10.96
N ALA A 271 2.99 5.12 -9.65
CA ALA A 271 3.24 6.09 -8.58
C ALA A 271 4.50 6.94 -8.81
N GLN A 272 5.59 6.35 -9.31
CA GLN A 272 6.82 7.10 -9.61
C GLN A 272 6.61 8.19 -10.67
N ALA A 273 5.79 7.89 -11.69
CA ALA A 273 5.50 8.81 -12.77
C ALA A 273 4.50 9.91 -12.35
N ILE A 274 3.47 9.53 -11.59
CA ILE A 274 2.39 10.47 -11.22
C ILE A 274 2.69 11.32 -9.99
N PHE A 275 3.73 11.00 -9.21
CA PHE A 275 4.10 11.72 -7.98
C PHE A 275 4.21 13.24 -8.17
N LEU A 276 5.15 13.69 -9.00
CA LEU A 276 5.43 15.12 -9.18
C LEU A 276 4.25 15.86 -9.85
N PRO A 277 3.62 15.34 -10.92
CA PRO A 277 2.39 15.95 -11.47
C PRO A 277 1.30 16.12 -10.42
N SER A 278 1.10 15.12 -9.55
CA SER A 278 0.09 15.18 -8.48
C SER A 278 0.43 16.25 -7.45
N ALA A 279 1.70 16.42 -7.08
CA ALA A 279 2.11 17.49 -6.17
C ALA A 279 1.83 18.89 -6.74
N HIS A 280 2.01 19.09 -8.05
CA HIS A 280 1.66 20.35 -8.71
C HIS A 280 0.13 20.58 -8.76
N VAL A 281 -0.66 19.55 -8.99
CA VAL A 281 -2.13 19.64 -8.92
C VAL A 281 -2.57 20.03 -7.50
N ILE A 282 -1.99 19.41 -6.47
CA ILE A 282 -2.29 19.75 -5.07
C ILE A 282 -1.93 21.19 -4.76
N LYS A 283 -0.74 21.64 -5.18
CA LYS A 283 -0.34 23.03 -5.05
C LYS A 283 -1.37 23.96 -5.70
N TRP A 284 -1.76 23.67 -6.94
CA TRP A 284 -2.73 24.50 -7.67
C TRP A 284 -4.07 24.59 -6.93
N VAL A 285 -4.60 23.46 -6.45
CA VAL A 285 -5.82 23.44 -5.63
C VAL A 285 -5.61 24.23 -4.33
N ALA A 286 -4.47 24.08 -3.65
CA ALA A 286 -4.17 24.84 -2.44
C ALA A 286 -4.12 26.35 -2.71
N THR A 287 -3.62 26.78 -3.87
CA THR A 287 -3.63 28.19 -4.27
C THR A 287 -5.03 28.72 -4.55
N LEU A 288 -5.97 27.89 -5.04
CA LEU A 288 -7.38 28.29 -5.20
C LEU A 288 -8.13 28.44 -3.87
N LEU A 289 -7.64 27.79 -2.81
CA LEU A 289 -8.23 27.82 -1.47
C LEU A 289 -7.58 28.86 -0.54
N ALA A 290 -6.50 29.50 -0.99
CA ALA A 290 -5.75 30.53 -0.28
C ALA A 290 -6.40 31.90 -0.46
#